data_AF-A0A6L4A597-F1
#
_entry.id   AF-A0A6L4A597-F1
#
_cell.length_a   1.000
_cell.length_b   1.000
_cell.length_c   1.000
_cell.angle_alpha   90.00
_cell.angle_beta   90.00
_cell.angle_gamma   90.00
#
_symmetry.space_group_name_H-M   'P 1'
#
loop_
_entity.id
_entity.type
_entity.pdbx_description
1 polymer ?
#
loop_
_entity_poly.entity_id
_entity_poly.type
_entity_poly.pdbx_seq_one_letter_code
_entity_poly.pdbx_strand_id
1 'polypeptide(L)' 'AQIAAQVVEGNIRAVFFFVDPLGYHPHDPDIQMLLRVCNVHNVPLASNPATASCIIAALEEEDETP' A
#
# COMPACT_ATOMS: atom_id res chain seq x y z
N ALA A 1 -3.48 -7.06 -10.46
CA ALA A 1 -4.88 -6.60 -10.65
C ALA A 1 -5.80 -6.85 -9.44
N GLN A 2 -5.79 -8.01 -8.79
CA GLN A 2 -6.75 -8.31 -7.69
C GLN A 2 -6.61 -7.42 -6.45
N ILE A 3 -5.38 -7.09 -6.01
CA ILE A 3 -5.16 -6.18 -4.86
C ILE A 3 -5.75 -4.80 -5.15
N ALA A 4 -5.52 -4.26 -6.35
CA ALA A 4 -6.07 -2.98 -6.76
C ALA A 4 -7.60 -2.97 -6.76
N ALA A 5 -8.26 -4.08 -7.13
CA ALA A 5 -9.71 -4.20 -7.03
C ALA A 5 -10.19 -4.09 -5.57
N GLN A 6 -9.51 -4.77 -4.64
CA GLN A 6 -9.86 -4.68 -3.22
C GLN A 6 -9.60 -3.29 -2.61
N VAL A 7 -8.58 -2.56 -3.09
CA VAL A 7 -8.37 -1.14 -2.73
C VAL A 7 -9.55 -0.29 -3.20
N VAL A 8 -10.04 -0.50 -4.42
CA VAL A 8 -11.21 0.21 -4.98
C VAL A 8 -12.49 -0.11 -4.20
N GLU A 9 -12.67 -1.36 -3.81
CA GLU A 9 -13.83 -1.82 -3.02
C GLU A 9 -13.80 -1.36 -1.56
N GLY A 10 -12.71 -0.75 -1.09
CA GLY A 10 -12.56 -0.31 0.29
C GLY A 10 -12.30 -1.45 1.29
N ASN A 11 -11.97 -2.63 0.79
CA ASN A 11 -11.69 -3.83 1.60
C ASN A 11 -10.27 -3.86 2.15
N ILE A 12 -9.43 -2.87 1.80
CA ILE A 12 -8.03 -2.77 2.20
C ILE A 12 -7.80 -1.44 2.92
N ARG A 13 -7.26 -1.51 4.15
CA ARG A 13 -6.93 -0.35 4.99
C ARG A 13 -5.50 0.17 4.76
N ALA A 14 -4.58 -0.69 4.33
CA ALA A 14 -3.23 -0.32 3.94
C ALA A 14 -2.59 -1.38 3.01
N VAL A 15 -1.65 -0.96 2.17
CA VAL A 15 -0.88 -1.82 1.26
C VAL A 15 0.59 -1.79 1.64
N PHE A 16 1.18 -2.95 1.90
CA PHE A 16 2.62 -3.10 2.13
C PHE A 16 3.24 -3.79 0.91
N PHE A 17 4.03 -3.05 0.13
CA PHE A 17 4.56 -3.52 -1.14
C PHE A 17 6.06 -3.27 -1.24
N PHE A 18 6.84 -4.25 -0.79
CA PHE A 18 8.30 -4.16 -0.78
C PHE A 18 8.87 -4.72 -2.07
N VAL A 19 9.37 -3.81 -2.90
CA VAL A 19 10.03 -4.11 -4.17
C VAL A 19 11.53 -4.00 -3.94
N ASP A 20 12.31 -4.96 -4.47
CA ASP A 20 13.76 -4.84 -4.47
C ASP A 20 14.19 -3.63 -5.33
N PRO A 21 14.80 -2.59 -4.73
CA PRO A 21 15.17 -1.38 -5.46
C PRO A 21 16.29 -1.59 -6.49
N LEU A 22 17.01 -2.71 -6.42
CA LEU A 22 18.13 -3.04 -7.32
C LEU A 22 17.81 -4.18 -8.29
N GLY A 23 16.62 -4.78 -8.18
CA GLY A 23 16.15 -5.84 -9.07
C GLY A 23 15.61 -5.29 -10.40
N TYR A 24 15.93 -5.96 -11.51
CA TYR A 24 15.25 -5.70 -12.78
C TYR A 24 13.84 -6.29 -12.74
N HIS A 25 12.83 -5.44 -12.66
CA HIS A 25 11.43 -5.84 -12.64
C HIS A 25 10.79 -5.60 -14.01
N PRO A 26 10.64 -6.62 -14.88
CA PRO A 26 9.93 -6.47 -16.15
C PRO A 26 8.43 -6.08 -16.00
N HIS A 27 7.96 -5.90 -14.76
CA HIS A 27 6.59 -5.59 -14.34
C HIS A 27 6.45 -4.19 -13.70
N ASP A 28 7.33 -3.24 -14.06
CA ASP A 28 7.16 -1.80 -13.80
C ASP A 28 5.72 -1.25 -14.01
N PRO A 29 4.94 -1.64 -15.05
CA PRO A 29 3.58 -1.14 -15.21
C PRO A 29 2.62 -1.56 -14.07
N ASP A 30 2.81 -2.73 -13.45
CA ASP A 30 1.96 -3.19 -12.36
C ASP A 30 2.25 -2.43 -11.05
N ILE A 31 3.52 -2.11 -10.80
CA ILE A 31 3.97 -1.29 -9.67
C ILE A 31 3.32 0.10 -9.78
N GLN A 32 3.42 0.72 -10.96
CA GLN A 32 2.82 2.03 -11.22
C GLN A 32 1.30 2.00 -11.14
N MET A 33 0.67 0.92 -11.62
CA MET A 33 -0.77 0.74 -11.51
C MET A 33 -1.23 0.69 -10.05
N LEU A 34 -0.55 -0.09 -9.20
CA LEU A 34 -0.88 -0.22 -7.78
C LEU A 34 -0.68 1.10 -7.02
N LEU A 35 0.44 1.78 -7.25
CA LEU A 35 0.72 3.11 -6.68
C LEU A 35 -0.37 4.11 -7.06
N ARG A 36 -0.77 4.13 -8.33
CA ARG A 36 -1.82 5.03 -8.82
C ARG A 36 -3.16 4.75 -8.13
N VAL A 37 -3.56 3.49 -8.01
CA VAL A 37 -4.84 3.12 -7.38
C VAL A 37 -4.83 3.52 -5.91
N CYS A 38 -3.76 3.25 -5.17
CA CYS A 38 -3.67 3.63 -3.75
C CYS A 38 -3.76 5.14 -3.58
N ASN A 39 -3.06 5.91 -4.43
CA ASN A 39 -3.11 7.38 -4.39
C ASN A 39 -4.50 7.94 -4.71
N VAL A 40 -5.20 7.37 -5.71
CA VAL A 40 -6.56 7.83 -6.09
C VAL A 40 -7.58 7.55 -4.99
N HIS A 41 -7.47 6.41 -4.31
CA HIS A 41 -8.39 5.99 -3.26
C HIS A 41 -7.93 6.41 -1.85
N ASN A 42 -6.85 7.19 -1.74
CA ASN A 42 -6.24 7.63 -0.49
C ASN A 42 -5.96 6.48 0.50
N VAL A 43 -5.51 5.33 -0.02
CA VAL A 43 -5.13 4.18 0.78
C VAL A 43 -3.64 4.23 1.10
N PRO A 44 -3.24 4.17 2.38
CA PRO A 44 -1.83 4.14 2.79
C PRO A 44 -1.05 3.03 2.08
N LEU A 45 0.11 3.37 1.52
CA LEU A 45 1.01 2.42 0.88
C LEU A 45 2.43 2.57 1.44
N ALA A 46 3.01 1.46 1.87
CA ALA A 46 4.41 1.38 2.32
C ALA A 46 5.25 0.61 1.30
N SER A 47 6.28 1.27 0.79
CA SER A 47 7.27 0.67 -0.13
C SER A 47 8.51 0.14 0.58
N ASN A 48 8.66 0.42 1.87
CA ASN A 48 9.79 0.01 2.69
C ASN A 48 9.37 -0.22 4.15
N PRO A 49 10.19 -0.93 4.95
CA PRO A 49 9.86 -1.23 6.34
C PRO A 49 9.66 -0.01 7.23
N ALA A 50 10.41 1.09 7.02
CA ALA A 50 10.28 2.29 7.86
C ALA A 50 8.90 2.94 7.68
N THR A 51 8.43 3.09 6.44
CA THR A 51 7.06 3.56 6.15
C THR A 51 6.02 2.59 6.69
N ALA A 52 6.27 1.28 6.59
CA ALA A 52 5.34 0.27 7.12
C ALA A 52 5.15 0.39 8.63
N SER A 53 6.23 0.57 9.39
CA SER A 53 6.15 0.80 10.83
C SER A 53 5.34 2.05 11.20
N CYS A 54 5.51 3.15 10.46
CA CYS A 54 4.71 4.36 10.69
C CYS A 54 3.22 4.13 10.43
N ILE A 55 2.88 3.41 9.35
CA ILE A 55 1.48 3.10 9.03
C ILE A 55 0.87 2.21 10.12
N ILE A 56 1.56 1.15 10.54
CA ILE A 56 1.08 0.23 11.58
C ILE A 56 0.78 0.99 12.87
N ALA A 57 1.72 1.82 13.34
CA ALA A 57 1.52 2.63 14.54
C ALA A 57 0.29 3.56 14.42
N ALA A 58 0.11 4.21 13.27
CA ALA A 58 -1.07 5.06 13.04
C ALA A 58 -2.38 4.28 13.01
N LEU A 59 -2.38 3.03 12.51
CA LEU A 59 -3.58 2.19 12.51
C LEU A 59 -3.92 1.65 13.90
N GLU A 60 -2.91 1.35 14.73
CA GLU A 60 -3.10 0.95 16.13
C GLU A 60 -3.74 2.09 16.96
N GLU A 61 -3.32 3.34 16.74
CA GLU A 61 -3.93 4.52 17.39
C GLU A 61 -5.41 4.72 17.02
N GLU A 62 -5.80 4.46 15.76
CA GLU A 62 -7.19 4.56 15.32
C GLU A 62 -8.10 3.50 15.98
N ASP A 63 -7.58 2.28 16.22
CA ASP A 63 -8.35 1.20 16.87
C ASP A 63 -8.57 1.46 18.38
N GLU A 64 -7.76 2.33 18.99
CA GLU A 64 -7.90 2.73 20.41
C GLU A 64 -8.90 3.88 20.63
N THR A 65 -9.42 4.50 19.55
CA THR A 65 -10.49 5.50 19.64
C THR A 65 -11.89 4.87 19.48
N PRO A 66 -12.75 4.88 20.53
CA PRO A 66 -14.10 4.32 20.47
C PRO A 66 -15.12 5.19 19.72
#